data_AF-A0A9D1EXN0-F1
#
_entry.id   AF-A0A9D1EXN0-F1
#
_cell.length_a   1.000
_cell.length_b   1.000
_cell.length_c   1.000
_cell.angle_alpha   90.00
_cell.angle_beta   90.00
_cell.angle_gamma   90.00
#
_symmetry.space_group_name_H-M   'P 1'
#
loop_
_entity.id
_entity.type
_entity.pdbx_description
1 polymer ?
#
loop_
_entity_poly.entity_id
_entity_poly.type
_entity_poly.pdbx_seq_one_letter_code
_entity_poly.pdbx_strand_id
1 'polypeptide(L)'
;MKKYFEVQAMCGHVGKGKYIPISFPVIAINGKEAAEKVRSYPRVKHHYKKAILNVWEISFDSYLKLKDANNLDAYLHCNNIQQQRQIENFESRVHYMPVFIEKKYKRTKEYMMYRQQITRLHNIDQERKIQEYYSSALTDNSWNDKPIDSTGDDNNIFA
;
A
#
# COMPACT_ATOMS: atom_id res chain seq x y z
N MET A 1 30.40 14.96 10.35
CA MET A 1 31.07 13.84 11.03
C MET A 1 30.11 12.64 11.03
N LYS A 2 30.61 11.42 10.79
CA LYS A 2 29.78 10.21 10.87
C LYS A 2 29.58 9.82 12.34
N LYS A 3 28.38 9.35 12.67
CA LYS A 3 27.92 8.92 13.99
C LYS A 3 27.39 7.50 13.92
N TYR A 4 27.20 6.88 15.08
CA TYR A 4 26.65 5.53 15.20
C TYR A 4 25.23 5.60 15.73
N PHE A 5 24.33 4.83 15.13
CA PHE A 5 22.92 4.80 15.48
C PHE A 5 22.45 3.38 15.73
N GLU A 6 21.57 3.23 16.72
CA GLU A 6 20.65 2.11 16.84
C GLU A 6 19.32 2.53 16.23
N VAL A 7 18.86 1.81 15.22
CA VAL A 7 17.56 2.04 14.60
C VAL A 7 16.71 0.80 14.79
N GLN A 8 15.67 0.92 15.62
CA GLN A 8 14.72 -0.15 15.84
C GLN A 8 13.64 -0.12 14.76
N ALA A 9 13.44 -1.24 14.08
CA ALA A 9 12.48 -1.36 12.98
C ALA A 9 11.58 -2.59 13.10
N MET A 10 10.41 -2.52 12.46
CA MET A 10 9.47 -3.62 12.34
C MET A 10 9.87 -4.53 11.18
N CYS A 11 10.35 -5.73 11.50
CA CYS A 11 10.65 -6.77 10.52
C CYS A 11 9.43 -7.68 10.26
N GLY A 12 9.25 -8.08 9.01
CA GLY A 12 8.10 -8.81 8.46
C GLY A 12 8.36 -10.28 8.20
N HIS A 13 7.66 -10.88 7.23
CA HIS A 13 7.73 -12.32 6.94
C HIS A 13 7.34 -13.22 8.14
N VAL A 14 6.54 -12.68 9.06
CA VAL A 14 6.04 -13.37 10.27
C VAL A 14 4.51 -13.47 10.28
N GLY A 15 3.89 -13.39 9.10
CA GLY A 15 2.44 -13.34 8.93
C GLY A 15 1.86 -11.92 8.86
N LYS A 16 0.57 -11.87 8.53
CA LYS A 16 -0.19 -10.62 8.38
C LYS A 16 -0.47 -10.00 9.75
N GLY A 17 -0.35 -8.67 9.85
CA GLY A 17 -0.60 -7.92 11.08
C GLY A 17 0.41 -8.18 12.21
N LYS A 18 1.49 -8.89 11.91
CA LYS A 18 2.55 -9.26 12.86
C LYS A 18 3.90 -8.66 12.45
N TYR A 19 4.80 -8.50 13.40
CA TYR A 19 6.18 -8.05 13.18
C TYR A 19 7.13 -8.56 14.28
N ILE A 20 8.44 -8.50 14.03
CA ILE A 20 9.49 -8.64 15.04
C ILE A 20 10.25 -7.32 15.12
N PRO A 21 10.39 -6.68 16.30
CA PRO A 21 11.26 -5.53 16.45
C PRO A 21 12.73 -5.95 16.42
N ILE A 22 13.51 -5.35 15.53
CA ILE A 22 14.96 -5.58 15.44
C ILE A 22 15.67 -4.23 15.49
N SER A 23 16.73 -4.14 16.28
CA SER A 23 17.62 -2.98 16.36
C SER A 23 18.80 -3.15 15.42
N PHE A 24 18.93 -2.26 14.44
CA PHE A 24 20.00 -2.29 13.44
C PHE A 24 21.09 -1.26 13.77
N PRO A 25 22.38 -1.65 13.76
CA PRO A 25 23.48 -0.72 13.91
C PRO A 25 23.80 -0.03 12.58
N VAL A 26 23.71 1.30 12.53
CA VAL A 26 23.94 2.09 11.32
C VAL A 26 24.91 3.23 11.53
N ILE A 27 25.81 3.43 10.56
CA ILE A 27 26.68 4.60 10.49
C ILE A 27 26.02 5.63 9.55
N ALA A 28 25.77 6.83 10.05
CA ALA A 28 25.13 7.91 9.30
C ALA A 28 25.58 9.30 9.79
N ILE A 29 25.24 10.36 9.05
CA ILE A 29 25.49 11.75 9.45
C ILE A 29 24.47 12.17 10.52
N ASN A 30 23.22 11.72 10.41
CA ASN A 30 22.14 12.04 11.33
C ASN A 30 21.11 10.90 11.41
N GLY A 31 20.19 11.00 12.37
CA GLY A 31 19.16 9.97 12.59
C GLY A 31 18.18 9.81 11.43
N LYS A 32 17.92 10.87 10.64
CA LYS A 32 17.04 10.79 9.47
C LYS A 32 17.65 9.89 8.39
N GLU A 33 18.93 10.08 8.08
CA GLU A 33 19.68 9.24 7.14
C GLU A 33 19.79 7.80 7.67
N ALA A 34 20.01 7.61 8.99
CA ALA A 34 20.04 6.29 9.59
C ALA A 34 18.71 5.54 9.42
N ALA A 35 17.59 6.21 9.68
CA ALA A 35 16.25 5.66 9.50
C ALA A 35 15.98 5.30 8.03
N GLU A 36 16.38 6.16 7.09
CA GLU A 36 16.23 5.92 5.65
C GLU A 36 17.05 4.71 5.17
N LYS A 37 18.27 4.54 5.68
CA LYS A 37 19.09 3.34 5.41
C LYS A 37 18.43 2.07 5.94
N VAL A 38 18.03 2.03 7.20
CA VAL A 38 17.36 0.83 7.75
C VAL A 38 16.03 0.57 7.07
N ARG A 39 15.36 1.63 6.62
CA ARG A 39 14.13 1.50 5.87
C ARG A 39 14.30 0.71 4.58
N SER A 40 15.49 0.54 4.01
CA SER A 40 15.75 -0.29 2.83
C SER A 40 16.28 -1.69 3.14
N TYR A 41 16.49 -2.03 4.42
CA TYR A 41 17.08 -3.30 4.82
C TYR A 41 16.13 -4.49 4.61
N PRO A 42 16.65 -5.68 4.25
CA PRO A 42 15.85 -6.88 4.14
C PRO A 42 15.01 -7.13 5.40
N ARG A 43 13.88 -7.82 5.22
CA ARG A 43 12.89 -8.09 6.27
C ARG A 43 12.12 -6.87 6.78
N VAL A 44 12.64 -5.65 6.73
CA VAL A 44 11.92 -4.46 7.20
C VAL A 44 10.63 -4.25 6.41
N LYS A 45 9.55 -3.85 7.07
CA LYS A 45 8.25 -3.59 6.43
C LYS A 45 8.26 -2.27 5.63
N HIS A 46 8.93 -2.25 4.47
CA HIS A 46 9.14 -1.07 3.60
C HIS A 46 7.88 -0.28 3.22
N HIS A 47 6.74 -0.95 3.07
CA HIS A 47 5.48 -0.30 2.69
C HIS A 47 4.69 0.25 3.89
N TYR A 48 5.05 -0.14 5.12
CA TYR A 48 4.31 0.31 6.30
C TYR A 48 4.86 1.64 6.81
N LYS A 49 4.11 2.74 6.67
CA LYS A 49 4.56 4.12 6.98
C LYS A 49 5.32 4.28 8.31
N LYS A 50 4.92 3.54 9.36
CA LYS A 50 5.53 3.59 10.69
C LYS A 50 6.44 2.39 11.01
N ALA A 51 7.17 1.84 10.03
CA ALA A 51 8.02 0.65 10.30
C ALA A 51 9.34 0.97 11.01
N ILE A 52 9.77 2.24 11.05
CA ILE A 52 10.83 2.64 11.97
C ILE A 52 10.15 2.99 13.30
N LEU A 53 10.58 2.33 14.38
CA LEU A 53 10.04 2.49 15.72
C LEU A 53 10.79 3.58 16.48
N ASN A 54 12.12 3.47 16.52
CA ASN A 54 12.99 4.36 17.28
C ASN A 54 14.33 4.56 16.58
N VAL A 55 14.99 5.69 16.87
CA VAL A 55 16.33 6.03 16.39
C VAL A 55 17.10 6.67 17.54
N TRP A 56 18.19 6.05 17.95
CA TRP A 56 19.06 6.56 19.00
C TRP A 56 20.50 6.68 18.49
N GLU A 57 21.17 7.78 18.83
CA GLU A 57 22.62 7.86 18.69
C GLU A 57 23.27 7.05 19.80
N ILE A 58 24.26 6.23 19.47
CA ILE A 58 24.88 5.27 20.38
C ILE A 58 26.40 5.38 20.34
N SER A 59 27.06 4.75 21.33
CA SER A 59 28.51 4.61 21.34
C SER A 59 28.99 3.60 20.28
N PHE A 60 30.28 3.68 19.93
CA PHE A 60 30.91 2.71 19.03
C PHE A 60 30.90 1.28 19.61
N ASP A 61 31.08 1.12 20.92
CA ASP A 61 31.01 -0.19 21.58
C ASP A 61 29.61 -0.81 21.48
N SER A 62 28.56 -0.01 21.72
CA SER A 62 27.17 -0.43 21.54
C SER A 62 26.88 -0.83 20.09
N TYR A 63 27.46 -0.10 19.13
CA TYR A 63 27.34 -0.41 17.71
C TYR A 63 27.95 -1.79 17.38
N LEU A 64 29.13 -2.11 17.90
CA LEU A 64 29.78 -3.41 17.68
C LEU A 64 28.95 -4.55 18.29
N LYS A 65 28.47 -4.38 19.53
CA LYS A 65 27.61 -5.37 20.19
C LYS A 65 26.33 -5.67 19.40
N LEU A 66 25.66 -4.63 18.89
CA LEU A 66 24.48 -4.79 18.03
C LEU A 66 24.81 -5.48 16.71
N LYS A 67 25.99 -5.20 16.14
CA LYS A 67 26.43 -5.84 14.89
C LYS A 67 26.64 -7.34 15.10
N ASP A 68 27.29 -7.73 16.19
CA ASP A 68 27.51 -9.13 16.52
C ASP A 68 26.19 -9.84 16.85
N ALA A 69 25.30 -9.20 17.61
CA ALA A 69 23.97 -9.73 17.90
C ALA A 69 23.16 -9.98 16.62
N ASN A 70 23.16 -9.04 15.67
CA ASN A 70 22.45 -9.20 14.41
C ASN A 70 23.06 -10.29 13.52
N ASN A 71 24.38 -10.45 13.52
CA ASN A 71 25.05 -11.53 12.79
C ASN A 71 24.74 -12.93 13.35
N LEU A 72 24.43 -13.01 14.65
CA LEU A 72 24.05 -14.26 15.31
C LEU A 72 22.55 -14.54 15.22
N ASP A 73 21.73 -13.57 14.82
CA ASP A 73 20.28 -13.73 14.75
C ASP A 73 19.86 -14.54 13.50
N ALA A 74 19.56 -15.81 13.71
CA ALA A 74 19.09 -16.73 12.68
C ALA A 74 17.89 -16.20 11.86
N TYR A 75 17.05 -15.33 12.44
CA TYR A 75 15.92 -14.74 11.73
C TYR A 75 16.36 -13.75 10.63
N LEU A 76 17.46 -13.03 10.84
CA LEU A 76 17.99 -12.09 9.85
C LEU A 76 18.67 -12.81 8.68
N HIS A 77 19.06 -14.07 8.88
CA HIS A 77 19.78 -14.90 7.90
C HIS A 77 18.93 -15.98 7.22
N CYS A 78 17.70 -16.22 7.68
CA CYS A 78 16.84 -17.19 7.02
C CYS A 78 16.49 -16.72 5.61
N ASN A 79 16.24 -17.65 4.69
CA ASN A 79 15.84 -17.35 3.30
C ASN A 79 14.40 -17.79 3.01
N ASN A 80 13.87 -18.72 3.81
CA ASN A 80 12.54 -19.29 3.61
C ASN A 80 11.84 -19.58 4.95
N ILE A 81 10.54 -19.87 4.86
CA ILE A 81 9.70 -20.12 6.02
C ILE A 81 10.07 -21.42 6.75
N GLN A 82 10.62 -22.42 6.04
CA GLN A 82 11.04 -23.68 6.64
C GLN A 82 12.21 -23.47 7.59
N GLN A 83 13.24 -22.72 7.17
CA GLN A 83 14.38 -22.33 8.02
C GLN A 83 13.92 -21.49 9.21
N GLN A 84 13.02 -20.53 8.99
CA GLN A 84 12.49 -19.69 10.06
C GLN A 84 11.76 -20.51 11.14
N ARG A 85 11.05 -21.58 10.76
CA ARG A 85 10.36 -22.49 11.70
C ARG A 85 11.30 -23.34 12.55
N GLN A 86 12.58 -23.46 12.17
CA GLN A 86 13.60 -24.15 12.96
C GLN A 86 14.21 -23.25 14.04
N ILE A 87 13.89 -21.96 14.04
CA ILE A 87 14.38 -21.03 15.06
C ILE A 87 13.66 -21.32 16.37
N GLU A 88 14.43 -21.67 17.40
CA GLU A 88 13.90 -21.94 18.72
C GLU A 88 13.21 -20.69 19.28
N ASN A 89 12.06 -20.90 19.93
CA ASN A 89 11.28 -19.83 20.57
C ASN A 89 10.90 -18.68 19.61
N PHE A 90 10.78 -18.95 18.30
CA PHE A 90 10.50 -17.90 17.32
C PHE A 90 9.23 -17.11 17.61
N GLU A 91 8.14 -17.81 17.96
CA GLU A 91 6.82 -17.18 18.19
C GLU A 91 6.83 -16.21 19.38
N SER A 92 7.72 -16.38 20.37
CA SER A 92 7.79 -15.46 21.52
C SER A 92 8.32 -14.07 21.14
N ARG A 93 9.03 -13.96 20.01
CA ARG A 93 9.57 -12.71 19.47
C ARG A 93 8.55 -11.94 18.63
N VAL A 94 7.40 -12.54 18.32
CA VAL A 94 6.43 -11.99 17.37
C VAL A 94 5.42 -11.09 18.07
N HIS A 95 5.31 -9.85 17.61
CA HIS A 95 4.37 -8.85 18.11
C HIS A 95 3.25 -8.60 17.11
N TYR A 96 2.09 -8.16 17.62
CA TYR A 96 0.97 -7.70 16.81
C TYR A 96 1.08 -6.20 16.54
N MET A 97 0.83 -5.79 15.30
CA MET A 97 0.80 -4.37 14.95
C MET A 97 -0.40 -3.70 15.63
N PRO A 98 -0.26 -2.47 16.17
CA PRO A 98 -1.32 -1.80 16.95
C PRO A 98 -2.64 -1.62 16.19
N VAL A 99 -2.56 -1.44 14.86
CA VAL A 99 -3.72 -1.20 13.98
C VAL A 99 -4.37 -2.52 13.50
N PHE A 100 -3.67 -3.65 13.63
CA PHE A 100 -4.14 -4.98 13.21
C PHE A 100 -4.76 -5.79 14.35
N ILE A 101 -5.48 -5.13 15.26
CA ILE A 101 -6.56 -5.82 15.97
C ILE A 101 -7.66 -6.06 14.92
N GLU A 102 -7.50 -7.10 14.09
CA GLU A 102 -8.52 -7.47 13.11
C GLU A 102 -9.80 -7.79 13.90
N LYS A 103 -10.81 -6.91 13.83
CA LYS A 103 -12.19 -7.33 14.03
C LYS A 103 -12.46 -8.39 12.96
N LYS A 104 -12.24 -9.66 13.30
CA LYS A 104 -12.66 -10.79 12.48
C LYS A 104 -14.18 -10.81 12.47
N TYR A 105 -14.80 -10.07 11.54
CA TYR A 105 -16.21 -10.25 11.27
C TYR A 105 -16.37 -11.68 10.75
N LYS A 106 -17.11 -12.51 11.49
CA LYS A 106 -17.48 -13.85 11.02
C LYS A 106 -18.16 -13.68 9.66
N ARG A 107 -17.72 -14.44 8.65
CA ARG A 107 -18.39 -14.51 7.34
C ARG A 107 -19.70 -15.29 7.50
N THR A 108 -20.67 -14.71 8.21
CA THR A 108 -22.00 -15.29 8.34
C THR A 108 -22.74 -15.17 7.01
N LYS A 109 -23.80 -15.97 6.86
CA LYS A 109 -24.69 -15.91 5.71
C LYS A 109 -25.26 -14.49 5.53
N GLU A 110 -25.66 -13.82 6.62
CA GLU A 110 -26.13 -12.43 6.54
C GLU A 110 -25.07 -11.47 6.02
N TYR A 111 -23.81 -11.60 6.46
CA TYR A 111 -22.73 -10.73 6.00
C TYR A 111 -22.46 -10.89 4.49
N MET A 112 -22.51 -12.13 3.99
CA MET A 112 -22.34 -12.39 2.55
C MET A 112 -23.50 -11.80 1.73
N MET A 113 -24.74 -11.94 2.21
CA MET A 113 -25.93 -11.37 1.56
C MET A 113 -25.88 -9.83 1.56
N TYR A 114 -25.50 -9.21 2.67
CA TYR A 114 -25.32 -7.77 2.78
C TYR A 114 -24.29 -7.25 1.75
N ARG A 115 -23.13 -7.93 1.64
CA ARG A 115 -22.10 -7.56 0.66
C ARG A 115 -22.59 -7.68 -0.79
N GLN A 116 -23.33 -8.74 -1.12
CA GLN A 116 -23.92 -8.90 -2.45
C GLN A 116 -24.92 -7.78 -2.78
N GLN A 117 -25.75 -7.38 -1.81
CA GLN A 117 -26.69 -6.28 -1.99
C GLN A 117 -25.98 -4.95 -2.22
N ILE A 118 -24.91 -4.65 -1.49
CA ILE A 118 -24.10 -3.45 -1.69
C ILE A 118 -23.47 -3.43 -3.09
N THR A 119 -22.91 -4.57 -3.54
CA THR A 119 -22.35 -4.67 -4.89
C THR A 119 -23.42 -4.48 -5.97
N ARG A 120 -24.61 -5.06 -5.79
CA ARG A 120 -25.74 -4.87 -6.72
C ARG A 120 -26.14 -3.40 -6.84
N LEU A 121 -26.32 -2.71 -5.71
CA LEU A 121 -26.68 -1.29 -5.69
C LEU A 121 -25.62 -0.42 -6.37
N HIS A 122 -24.34 -0.74 -6.16
CA HIS A 122 -23.24 -0.04 -6.82
C HIS A 122 -23.30 -0.21 -8.34
N ASN A 123 -23.51 -1.43 -8.83
CA ASN A 123 -23.63 -1.70 -10.27
C ASN A 123 -24.82 -0.95 -10.88
N ILE A 124 -25.97 -0.94 -10.20
CA ILE A 124 -27.16 -0.17 -10.64
C ILE A 124 -26.84 1.32 -10.72
N ASP A 125 -26.12 1.87 -9.74
CA ASP A 125 -25.71 3.28 -9.76
C ASP A 125 -24.75 3.59 -10.92
N GLN A 126 -23.83 2.68 -11.23
CA GLN A 126 -22.95 2.83 -12.39
C GLN A 126 -23.73 2.78 -13.70
N GLU A 127 -24.65 1.81 -13.86
CA GLU A 127 -25.49 1.69 -15.05
C GLU A 127 -26.35 2.93 -15.27
N ARG A 128 -26.97 3.47 -14.22
CA ARG A 128 -27.74 4.72 -14.30
C ARG A 128 -26.87 5.90 -14.72
N LYS A 129 -25.67 6.06 -14.14
CA LYS A 129 -24.74 7.13 -14.55
C LYS A 129 -24.34 7.03 -16.02
N ILE A 130 -24.12 5.80 -16.49
CA ILE A 130 -23.82 5.54 -17.90
C ILE A 130 -25.01 5.94 -18.78
N GLN A 131 -26.23 5.55 -18.40
CA GLN A 131 -27.45 5.93 -19.12
C GLN A 131 -27.66 7.44 -19.15
N GLU A 132 -27.54 8.13 -18.02
CA GLU A 132 -27.65 9.59 -17.92
C GLU A 132 -26.67 10.29 -18.87
N TYR A 133 -25.41 9.84 -18.92
CA TYR A 133 -24.40 10.37 -19.84
C TYR A 133 -24.81 10.23 -21.31
N TYR A 134 -25.25 9.04 -21.72
CA TYR A 134 -25.70 8.81 -23.09
C TYR A 134 -26.97 9.58 -23.44
N SER A 135 -27.91 9.71 -22.50
CA SER A 135 -29.12 10.52 -22.69
C SER A 135 -28.80 12.00 -22.83
N SER A 136 -27.89 12.56 -22.03
CA SER A 136 -27.46 13.96 -22.18
C SER A 136 -26.72 14.21 -23.50
N ALA A 137 -25.91 13.25 -23.97
CA ALA A 137 -25.18 13.37 -25.22
C ALA A 137 -26.09 13.30 -26.46
N LEU A 138 -27.28 12.68 -26.35
CA LEU A 138 -28.28 12.63 -27.41
C LEU A 138 -29.16 13.88 -27.46
N THR A 139 -29.42 14.53 -26.34
CA THR A 139 -30.20 15.79 -26.29
C THR A 139 -29.44 16.99 -26.87
N ASP A 140 -28.11 16.96 -26.86
CA ASP A 140 -27.26 18.07 -27.34
C ASP A 140 -27.12 18.12 -28.88
N ASN A 141 -27.53 17.06 -29.60
CA ASN A 141 -27.43 16.99 -31.08
C ASN A 141 -28.72 17.36 -31.83
N SER A 142 -29.72 17.94 -31.15
CA SER A 142 -31.04 18.28 -31.73
C SER A 142 -31.17 19.75 -32.22
N TRP A 143 -30.09 20.38 -32.70
CA TRP A 143 -30.15 21.71 -33.33
C TRP A 143 -29.20 21.82 -34.53
N ASN A 144 -29.38 20.94 -35.53
CA ASN A 144 -28.78 21.18 -36.85
C ASN A 144 -29.66 20.67 -38.00
N ASP A 145 -30.98 20.79 -37.88
CA ASP A 145 -31.88 20.75 -39.03
C ASP A 145 -32.13 22.18 -39.51
N LYS A 146 -31.15 22.75 -40.21
CA LYS A 146 -31.45 23.90 -41.08
C LYS A 146 -32.21 23.36 -42.30
N PRO A 147 -33.36 23.94 -42.68
CA PRO A 147 -34.03 23.55 -43.91
C PRO A 147 -33.07 23.79 -45.10
N ILE A 148 -32.92 22.75 -45.91
CA ILE A 148 -32.26 22.79 -47.22
C ILE A 148 -33.11 23.71 -48.10
N ASP A 149 -32.56 24.88 -48.43
CA ASP A 149 -33.14 25.77 -49.43
C ASP A 149 -32.89 25.13 -50.81
N SER A 150 -33.95 24.65 -51.45
CA SER A 150 -33.89 24.00 -52.75
C SER A 150 -34.54 24.87 -53.82
N THR A 151 -33.78 25.09 -54.90
CA THR A 151 -34.19 25.51 -56.27
C THR A 151 -34.48 27.01 -56.48
N GLY A 152 -33.96 27.69 -57.50
CA GLY A 152 -33.13 27.26 -58.63
C GLY A 152 -32.65 28.49 -59.44
N ASP A 153 -31.46 28.36 -60.03
CA ASP A 153 -31.01 29.22 -61.14
C ASP A 153 -31.81 28.87 -62.39
N ASP A 154 -32.42 29.87 -63.03
CA ASP A 154 -32.74 29.83 -64.45
C ASP A 154 -32.25 31.13 -65.11
N ASN A 155 -31.11 31.02 -65.80
CA ASN A 155 -30.66 32.00 -66.79
C ASN A 155 -31.43 31.78 -68.11
N ASN A 156 -32.08 32.81 -68.65
CA ASN A 156 -32.50 32.86 -70.06
C ASN A 156 -32.50 34.34 -70.51
N ILE A 157 -31.43 34.84 -71.13
CA ILE A 157 -31.21 34.95 -72.59
C ILE A 157 -32.11 36.00 -73.28
N PHE A 158 -31.43 37.08 -73.71
CA PHE A 158 -31.65 37.90 -74.91
C PHE A 158 -33.07 38.38 -75.27
N ALA A 159 -33.31 39.70 -75.12
CA ALA A 159 -33.51 40.68 -76.20
C ALA A 159 -34.11 41.98 -75.65
#